data_AF-A0A2G0E780-F1
#
_entry.id   AF-A0A2G0E780-F1
#
_cell.length_a   1.000
_cell.length_b   1.000
_cell.length_c   1.000
_cell.angle_alpha   90.00
_cell.angle_beta   90.00
_cell.angle_gamma   90.00
#
_symmetry.space_group_name_H-M   'P 1'
#
loop_
_entity.id
_entity.type
_entity.pdbx_description
1 polymer ?
#
loop_
_entity_poly.entity_id
_entity_poly.type
_entity_poly.pdbx_seq_one_letter_code
_entity_poly.pdbx_strand_id
1 'polypeptide(L)'
;KIPNLKKHVLASDSIHFHTLEKLKNACPPETWPIIRNELFSALKYHKNVDRFYAAEGCYDLLWDYVKSTDSLIMVDRHFDILKNYCPKQLLQKYEFELRQNVANFATKLEYQKLGNQIEKMASLPNGLVTAKLLTKELREKYPRRKALTAEMKRIEPRLK
;
A
#
# COMPACT_ATOMS: atom_id res chain seq x y z
N LYS A 1 -11.84 -30.60 -13.60
CA LYS A 1 -11.74 -29.99 -12.25
C LYS A 1 -11.10 -28.60 -12.29
N ILE A 2 -9.87 -28.45 -12.79
CA ILE A 2 -9.17 -27.16 -12.94
C ILE A 2 -9.97 -26.12 -13.77
N PRO A 3 -10.58 -26.46 -14.93
CA PRO A 3 -11.33 -25.49 -15.73
C PRO A 3 -12.52 -24.86 -14.99
N ASN A 4 -13.24 -25.66 -14.18
CA ASN A 4 -14.37 -25.16 -13.39
C ASN A 4 -13.90 -24.20 -12.30
N LEU A 5 -12.82 -24.54 -11.57
CA LEU A 5 -12.23 -23.67 -10.56
C LEU A 5 -11.76 -22.34 -11.17
N LYS A 6 -11.09 -22.38 -12.33
CA LYS A 6 -10.68 -21.19 -13.07
C LYS A 6 -11.88 -20.31 -13.44
N LYS A 7 -12.97 -20.90 -13.95
CA LYS A 7 -14.21 -20.17 -14.26
C LYS A 7 -14.81 -19.51 -13.02
N HIS A 8 -14.81 -20.17 -11.87
CA HIS A 8 -15.30 -19.58 -10.63
C HIS A 8 -14.44 -18.41 -10.12
N VAL A 9 -13.12 -18.47 -10.28
CA VAL A 9 -12.23 -17.34 -9.95
C VAL A 9 -12.53 -16.15 -10.85
N LEU A 10 -12.70 -16.39 -12.16
CA LEU A 10 -12.91 -15.34 -13.15
C LEU A 10 -14.31 -14.70 -13.10
N ALA A 11 -15.32 -15.43 -12.61
CA ALA A 11 -16.71 -14.95 -12.59
C ALA A 11 -17.01 -13.93 -11.48
N SER A 12 -16.08 -13.68 -10.55
CA SER A 12 -16.31 -12.77 -9.43
C SER A 12 -15.52 -11.48 -9.59
N ASP A 13 -16.14 -10.33 -9.31
CA ASP A 13 -15.50 -9.00 -9.30
C ASP A 13 -14.41 -8.86 -8.23
N SER A 14 -14.33 -9.80 -7.28
CA SER A 14 -13.29 -9.86 -6.26
C SER A 14 -12.61 -11.22 -6.24
N ILE A 15 -11.30 -11.20 -6.04
CA ILE A 15 -10.52 -12.44 -5.91
C ILE A 15 -10.84 -13.10 -4.56
N HIS A 16 -11.51 -14.25 -4.62
CA HIS A 16 -11.75 -15.11 -3.47
C HIS A 16 -10.56 -16.05 -3.25
N PHE A 17 -9.74 -15.76 -2.24
CA PHE A 17 -8.50 -16.49 -1.94
C PHE A 17 -8.70 -17.99 -1.73
N HIS A 18 -9.78 -18.41 -1.06
CA HIS A 18 -10.10 -19.84 -0.90
C HIS A 18 -10.24 -20.57 -2.23
N THR A 19 -10.90 -19.95 -3.22
CA THR A 19 -11.08 -20.55 -4.55
C THR A 19 -9.77 -20.54 -5.34
N LEU A 20 -8.99 -19.47 -5.20
CA LEU A 20 -7.67 -19.34 -5.82
C LEU A 20 -6.67 -20.38 -5.28
N GLU A 21 -6.64 -20.61 -3.97
CA GLU A 21 -5.80 -21.64 -3.33
C GLU A 21 -6.22 -23.04 -3.76
N LYS A 22 -7.52 -23.32 -3.83
CA LYS A 22 -8.02 -24.59 -4.38
C LYS A 22 -7.60 -24.80 -5.82
N LEU A 23 -7.60 -23.75 -6.64
CA LEU A 23 -7.13 -23.80 -8.02
C LEU A 23 -5.62 -24.08 -8.06
N LYS A 24 -4.81 -23.33 -7.30
CA LYS A 24 -3.35 -23.51 -7.21
C LYS A 24 -2.99 -24.93 -6.79
N ASN A 25 -3.61 -25.45 -5.72
CA ASN A 25 -3.36 -26.79 -5.20
C ASN A 25 -3.83 -27.91 -6.15
N ALA A 26 -4.74 -27.62 -7.06
CA ALA A 26 -5.19 -28.58 -8.08
C ALA A 26 -4.29 -28.59 -9.32
N CYS A 27 -3.39 -27.60 -9.49
CA CYS A 27 -2.50 -27.51 -10.64
C CYS A 27 -1.16 -28.18 -10.34
N PRO A 28 -0.58 -28.91 -11.31
CA PRO A 28 0.83 -29.28 -11.25
C PRO A 28 1.73 -28.05 -11.08
N PRO A 29 2.80 -28.12 -10.26
CA PRO A 29 3.69 -26.99 -9.99
C PRO A 29 4.23 -26.30 -11.25
N GLU A 30 4.48 -27.06 -12.31
CA GLU A 30 5.05 -26.60 -13.57
C GLU A 30 4.03 -25.79 -14.39
N THR A 31 2.74 -26.11 -14.22
CA THR A 31 1.64 -25.46 -14.95
C THR A 31 1.10 -24.22 -14.22
N TRP A 32 1.32 -24.12 -12.91
CA TRP A 32 0.83 -23.00 -12.11
C TRP A 32 1.33 -21.64 -12.61
N PRO A 33 2.62 -21.44 -12.94
CA PRO A 33 3.10 -20.16 -13.47
C PRO A 33 2.36 -19.69 -14.72
N ILE A 34 2.00 -20.62 -15.62
CA ILE A 34 1.25 -20.31 -16.85
C ILE A 34 -0.16 -19.83 -16.49
N ILE A 35 -0.89 -20.61 -15.70
CA ILE A 35 -2.26 -20.29 -15.28
C ILE A 35 -2.28 -19.00 -14.45
N ARG A 36 -1.33 -18.82 -13.53
CA ARG A 36 -1.20 -17.63 -12.69
C ARG A 36 -1.03 -16.37 -13.55
N ASN A 37 -0.17 -16.41 -14.55
CA ASN A 37 0.07 -15.24 -15.41
C ASN A 37 -1.18 -14.91 -16.25
N GLU A 38 -1.89 -15.92 -16.76
CA GLU A 38 -3.20 -15.71 -17.39
C GLU A 38 -4.21 -15.07 -16.44
N LEU A 39 -4.24 -15.52 -15.17
CA LEU A 39 -5.11 -14.94 -14.15
C LEU A 39 -4.73 -13.50 -13.81
N PHE A 40 -3.44 -13.16 -13.73
CA PHE A 40 -3.02 -11.77 -13.54
C PHE A 40 -3.53 -10.84 -14.64
N SER A 41 -3.42 -11.26 -15.90
CA SER A 41 -3.93 -10.49 -17.02
C SER A 41 -5.46 -10.35 -16.98
N ALA A 42 -6.18 -11.43 -16.66
CA ALA A 42 -7.63 -11.44 -16.63
C ALA A 42 -8.21 -10.67 -15.43
N LEU A 43 -7.55 -10.71 -14.27
CA LEU A 43 -8.04 -10.17 -13.01
C LEU A 43 -7.45 -8.79 -12.66
N LYS A 44 -6.72 -8.14 -13.58
CA LYS A 44 -5.99 -6.89 -13.31
C LYS A 44 -6.82 -5.75 -12.71
N TYR A 45 -8.14 -5.73 -12.95
CA TYR A 45 -9.07 -4.72 -12.45
C TYR A 45 -9.98 -5.23 -11.32
N HIS A 46 -9.81 -6.48 -10.89
CA HIS A 46 -10.64 -7.07 -9.84
C HIS A 46 -10.19 -6.58 -8.46
N LYS A 47 -11.14 -6.52 -7.53
CA LYS A 47 -10.84 -6.19 -6.13
C LYS A 47 -9.94 -7.27 -5.53
N ASN A 48 -8.96 -6.83 -4.75
CA ASN A 48 -7.94 -7.66 -4.10
C ASN A 48 -6.87 -8.26 -5.03
N VAL A 49 -6.73 -7.78 -6.26
CA VAL A 49 -5.63 -8.19 -7.16
C VAL A 49 -4.25 -7.85 -6.58
N ASP A 50 -4.15 -6.76 -5.82
CA ASP A 50 -2.96 -6.38 -5.05
C ASP A 50 -2.51 -7.50 -4.11
N ARG A 51 -3.47 -8.11 -3.40
CA ARG A 51 -3.19 -9.21 -2.47
C ARG A 51 -2.80 -10.49 -3.21
N PHE A 52 -3.30 -10.68 -4.43
CA PHE A 52 -2.90 -11.81 -5.26
C PHE A 52 -1.45 -11.67 -5.73
N TYR A 53 -1.03 -10.48 -6.19
CA TYR A 53 0.37 -10.21 -6.51
C TYR A 53 1.30 -10.42 -5.31
N ALA A 54 0.90 -9.93 -4.14
CA ALA A 54 1.64 -10.11 -2.89
C ALA A 54 1.81 -11.59 -2.51
N ALA A 55 0.72 -12.38 -2.58
CA ALA A 55 0.72 -13.81 -2.23
C ALA A 55 1.59 -14.66 -3.16
N GLU A 56 1.73 -14.26 -4.43
CA GLU A 56 2.56 -14.96 -5.41
C GLU A 56 4.00 -14.43 -5.51
N GLY A 57 4.37 -13.45 -4.67
CA GLY A 57 5.71 -12.86 -4.67
C GLY A 57 6.00 -11.98 -5.90
N CYS A 58 4.97 -11.58 -6.63
CA CYS A 58 5.10 -10.78 -7.86
C CYS A 58 5.16 -9.28 -7.51
N TYR A 59 6.25 -8.87 -6.87
CA TYR A 59 6.38 -7.53 -6.30
C TYR A 59 6.52 -6.42 -7.34
N ASP A 60 7.02 -6.70 -8.55
CA ASP A 60 6.96 -5.75 -9.67
C ASP A 60 5.52 -5.32 -9.97
N LEU A 61 4.62 -6.31 -10.16
CA LEU A 61 3.20 -6.08 -10.42
C LEU A 61 2.48 -5.42 -9.24
N LEU A 62 2.84 -5.81 -8.01
CA LEU A 62 2.32 -5.17 -6.80
C LEU A 62 2.72 -3.70 -6.74
N TRP A 63 3.98 -3.40 -7.03
CA TRP A 63 4.48 -2.03 -7.02
C TRP A 63 3.80 -1.19 -8.10
N ASP A 64 3.69 -1.70 -9.33
CA ASP A 64 2.99 -0.99 -10.41
C ASP A 64 1.52 -0.70 -10.04
N TYR A 65 0.84 -1.68 -9.42
CA TYR A 65 -0.50 -1.47 -8.90
C TYR A 65 -0.53 -0.34 -7.85
N VAL A 66 0.26 -0.44 -6.78
CA VAL A 66 0.27 0.56 -5.69
C VAL A 66 0.65 1.95 -6.21
N LYS A 67 1.63 2.03 -7.11
CA LYS A 67 2.08 3.27 -7.76
C LYS A 67 0.95 3.93 -8.54
N SER A 68 0.15 3.14 -9.25
CA SER A 68 -0.96 3.63 -10.08
C SER A 68 -2.17 4.12 -9.29
N THR A 69 -2.30 3.73 -8.01
CA THR A 69 -3.42 4.14 -7.15
C THR A 69 -3.11 5.44 -6.40
N ASP A 70 -4.06 6.37 -6.37
CA ASP A 70 -4.02 7.55 -5.48
C ASP A 70 -4.58 7.18 -4.10
N SER A 71 -3.90 6.23 -3.43
CA SER A 71 -4.40 5.65 -2.19
C SER A 71 -3.30 5.38 -1.17
N LEU A 72 -3.24 6.25 -0.16
CA LEU A 72 -2.43 6.04 1.05
C LEU A 72 -2.72 4.69 1.72
N ILE A 73 -3.96 4.19 1.63
CA ILE A 73 -4.37 2.89 2.18
C ILE A 73 -3.62 1.75 1.48
N MET A 74 -3.40 1.83 0.16
CA MET A 74 -2.65 0.81 -0.58
C MET A 74 -1.17 0.83 -0.22
N VAL A 75 -0.60 2.02 -0.05
CA VAL A 75 0.78 2.20 0.43
C VAL A 75 0.96 1.59 1.82
N ASP A 76 0.05 1.92 2.77
CA ASP A 76 0.08 1.40 4.14
C ASP A 76 0.00 -0.12 4.19
N ARG A 77 -0.95 -0.69 3.43
CA ARG A 77 -1.25 -2.14 3.42
C ARG A 77 -0.05 -2.96 2.99
N HIS A 78 0.67 -2.49 1.98
CA HIS A 78 1.78 -3.23 1.37
C HIS A 78 3.16 -2.75 1.81
N PHE A 79 3.22 -1.83 2.78
CA PHE A 79 4.46 -1.23 3.26
C PHE A 79 5.51 -2.26 3.65
N ASP A 80 5.13 -3.28 4.43
CA ASP A 80 6.11 -4.24 4.97
C ASP A 80 6.74 -5.13 3.89
N ILE A 81 6.04 -5.34 2.78
CA ILE A 81 6.56 -6.03 1.60
C ILE A 81 7.44 -5.06 0.80
N LEU A 82 6.88 -3.90 0.45
CA LEU A 82 7.50 -2.96 -0.48
C LEU A 82 8.72 -2.23 0.11
N LYS A 83 8.81 -2.10 1.44
CA LYS A 83 9.99 -1.50 2.09
C LYS A 83 11.27 -2.28 1.84
N ASN A 84 11.17 -3.60 1.66
CA ASN A 84 12.31 -4.46 1.37
C ASN A 84 12.60 -4.56 -0.13
N TYR A 85 11.57 -4.32 -0.95
CA TYR A 85 11.65 -4.48 -2.40
C TYR A 85 12.04 -3.19 -3.15
N CYS A 86 11.35 -2.07 -2.88
CA CYS A 86 11.58 -0.78 -3.54
C CYS A 86 11.54 0.41 -2.55
N PRO A 87 12.38 0.44 -1.49
CA PRO A 87 12.28 1.41 -0.40
C PRO A 87 12.32 2.88 -0.84
N LYS A 88 13.15 3.22 -1.83
CA LYS A 88 13.30 4.61 -2.30
C LYS A 88 12.04 5.11 -3.00
N GLN A 89 11.48 4.29 -3.88
CA GLN A 89 10.25 4.62 -4.61
C GLN A 89 9.04 4.61 -3.68
N LEU A 90 9.00 3.68 -2.72
CA LEU A 90 7.98 3.64 -1.69
C LEU A 90 7.98 4.92 -0.86
N LEU A 91 9.16 5.40 -0.43
CA LEU A 91 9.28 6.66 0.32
C LEU A 91 8.65 7.83 -0.44
N GLN A 92 9.00 8.00 -1.72
CA GLN A 92 8.48 9.08 -2.55
C GLN A 92 6.95 9.02 -2.70
N LYS A 93 6.40 7.83 -2.97
CA LYS A 93 4.95 7.66 -3.09
C LYS A 93 4.25 7.90 -1.75
N TYR A 94 4.80 7.40 -0.66
CA TYR A 94 4.21 7.55 0.68
C TYR A 94 4.16 9.02 1.10
N GLU A 95 5.26 9.74 0.90
CA GLU A 95 5.36 11.17 1.14
C GLU A 95 4.35 11.96 0.30
N PHE A 96 4.24 11.65 -1.00
CA PHE A 96 3.27 12.26 -1.90
C PHE A 96 1.83 12.05 -1.40
N GLU A 97 1.44 10.82 -1.11
CA GLU A 97 0.09 10.48 -0.64
C GLU A 97 -0.25 11.18 0.68
N LEU A 98 0.69 11.25 1.64
CA LEU A 98 0.48 11.96 2.90
C LEU A 98 0.19 13.45 2.67
N ARG A 99 0.92 14.10 1.76
CA ARG A 99 0.69 15.51 1.40
C ARG A 99 -0.66 15.74 0.74
N GLN A 100 -1.13 14.82 -0.11
CA GLN A 100 -2.44 14.98 -0.75
C GLN A 100 -3.58 14.82 0.26
N ASN A 101 -3.46 13.85 1.18
CA ASN A 101 -4.54 13.51 2.09
C ASN A 101 -4.74 14.53 3.23
N VAL A 102 -3.65 15.16 3.73
CA VAL A 102 -3.72 16.07 4.89
C VAL A 102 -4.68 17.25 4.69
N ALA A 103 -4.86 17.70 3.45
CA ALA A 103 -5.77 18.81 3.14
C ALA A 103 -7.22 18.50 3.55
N ASN A 104 -7.62 17.24 3.39
CA ASN A 104 -8.99 16.74 3.62
C ASN A 104 -9.22 16.30 5.08
N PHE A 105 -8.16 16.09 5.87
CA PHE A 105 -8.29 15.71 7.28
C PHE A 105 -8.81 16.87 8.12
N ALA A 106 -9.79 16.58 8.99
CA ALA A 106 -10.45 17.56 9.84
C ALA A 106 -10.54 17.12 11.32
N THR A 107 -10.32 15.83 11.60
CA THR A 107 -10.50 15.25 12.92
C THR A 107 -9.17 14.98 13.62
N LYS A 108 -9.22 14.94 14.96
CA LYS A 108 -8.06 14.56 15.79
C LYS A 108 -7.56 13.15 15.46
N LEU A 109 -8.48 12.21 15.19
CA LEU A 109 -8.13 10.83 14.87
C LEU A 109 -7.39 10.73 13.53
N GLU A 110 -7.80 11.49 12.52
CA GLU A 110 -7.11 11.54 11.23
C GLU A 110 -5.70 12.11 11.38
N TYR A 111 -5.51 13.16 12.18
CA TYR A 111 -4.17 13.67 12.45
C TYR A 111 -3.31 12.66 13.22
N GLN A 112 -3.86 11.97 14.22
CA GLN A 112 -3.14 10.90 14.91
C GLN A 112 -2.69 9.80 13.95
N LYS A 113 -3.57 9.40 13.02
CA LYS A 113 -3.23 8.45 11.96
C LYS A 113 -2.11 8.99 11.05
N LEU A 114 -2.20 10.26 10.64
CA LEU A 114 -1.14 10.93 9.88
C LEU A 114 0.20 10.89 10.61
N GLY A 115 0.23 11.20 11.90
CA GLY A 115 1.46 11.17 12.70
C GLY A 115 2.08 9.78 12.74
N ASN A 116 1.28 8.75 12.97
CA ASN A 116 1.74 7.36 12.94
C ASN A 116 2.28 6.95 11.55
N GLN A 117 1.66 7.43 10.47
CA GLN A 117 2.13 7.15 9.10
C GLN A 117 3.45 7.88 8.78
N ILE A 118 3.64 9.11 9.27
CA ILE A 118 4.91 9.85 9.16
C ILE A 118 6.01 9.11 9.94
N GLU A 119 5.73 8.65 11.16
CA GLU A 119 6.66 7.83 11.96
C GLU A 119 7.00 6.52 11.21
N LYS A 120 6.01 5.85 10.60
CA LYS A 120 6.21 4.64 9.80
C LYS A 120 7.08 4.91 8.57
N MET A 121 6.81 5.98 7.83
CA MET A 121 7.61 6.42 6.69
C MET A 121 9.07 6.73 7.08
N ALA A 122 9.29 7.27 8.29
CA ALA A 122 10.62 7.57 8.80
C ALA A 122 11.53 6.35 8.94
N SER A 123 10.96 5.15 9.05
CA SER A 123 11.71 3.88 9.09
C SER A 123 12.33 3.46 7.75
N LEU A 124 11.93 4.11 6.64
CA LEU A 124 12.53 3.86 5.33
C LEU A 124 13.93 4.49 5.22
N PRO A 125 14.81 3.98 4.35
CA PRO A 125 16.05 4.64 3.98
C PRO A 125 15.81 6.09 3.56
N ASN A 126 16.52 7.05 4.18
CA ASN A 126 16.33 8.50 4.06
C ASN A 126 14.98 9.05 4.54
N GLY A 127 14.10 8.19 5.05
CA GLY A 127 12.75 8.56 5.50
C GLY A 127 12.76 9.51 6.69
N LEU A 128 13.74 9.40 7.59
CA LEU A 128 13.86 10.29 8.75
C LEU A 128 13.98 11.77 8.35
N VAL A 129 14.81 12.08 7.36
CA VAL A 129 14.99 13.45 6.86
C VAL A 129 13.70 13.95 6.22
N THR A 130 13.09 13.12 5.37
CA THR A 130 11.80 13.41 4.73
C THR A 130 10.69 13.67 5.75
N ALA A 131 10.60 12.84 6.79
CA ALA A 131 9.59 12.98 7.85
C ALA A 131 9.76 14.29 8.63
N LYS A 132 11.01 14.68 8.96
CA LYS A 132 11.31 15.96 9.63
C LYS A 132 10.88 17.15 8.77
N LEU A 133 11.23 17.14 7.48
CA LEU A 133 10.86 18.19 6.54
C LEU A 133 9.35 18.29 6.38
N LEU A 134 8.67 17.16 6.17
CA LEU A 134 7.21 17.12 6.06
C LEU A 134 6.53 17.64 7.34
N THR A 135 6.98 17.22 8.51
CA THR A 135 6.42 17.67 9.80
C THR A 135 6.55 19.18 9.96
N LYS A 136 7.69 19.76 9.57
CA LYS A 136 7.90 21.21 9.56
C LYS A 136 6.96 21.90 8.56
N GLU A 137 6.94 21.44 7.32
CA GLU A 137 6.11 21.97 6.23
C GLU A 137 4.62 22.00 6.62
N LEU A 138 4.09 20.92 7.21
CA LEU A 138 2.69 20.83 7.59
C LEU A 138 2.28 21.86 8.64
N ARG A 139 3.16 22.18 9.60
CA ARG A 139 2.88 23.23 10.60
C ARG A 139 2.89 24.62 9.98
N GLU A 140 3.83 24.88 9.07
CA GLU A 140 3.96 26.16 8.37
C GLU A 140 2.79 26.40 7.41
N LYS A 141 2.35 25.35 6.72
CA LYS A 141 1.23 25.39 5.78
C LYS A 141 -0.13 25.50 6.47
N TYR A 142 -0.29 24.89 7.66
CA TYR A 142 -1.56 24.84 8.38
C TYR A 142 -1.50 25.38 9.82
N PRO A 143 -1.03 26.62 10.04
CA PRO A 143 -0.76 27.13 11.39
C PRO A 143 -2.01 27.25 12.27
N ARG A 144 -3.19 27.41 11.65
CA ARG A 144 -4.48 27.54 12.33
C ARG A 144 -5.11 26.18 12.72
N ARG A 145 -4.60 25.06 12.17
CA ARG A 145 -5.10 23.71 12.50
C ARG A 145 -4.44 23.20 13.78
N LYS A 146 -4.89 23.69 14.94
CA LYS A 146 -4.26 23.43 16.26
C LYS A 146 -4.05 21.94 16.54
N ALA A 147 -5.00 21.07 16.20
CA ALA A 147 -4.88 19.64 16.41
C ALA A 147 -3.77 19.00 15.54
N LEU A 148 -3.66 19.39 14.27
CA LEU A 148 -2.56 18.98 13.40
C LEU A 148 -1.21 19.47 13.95
N THR A 149 -1.12 20.75 14.33
CA THR A 149 0.12 21.31 14.88
C THR A 149 0.54 20.61 16.17
N ALA A 150 -0.41 20.32 17.06
CA ALA A 150 -0.15 19.59 18.30
C ALA A 150 0.35 18.17 18.00
N GLU A 151 -0.24 17.50 17.01
CA GLU A 151 0.16 16.18 16.57
C GLU A 151 1.57 16.15 15.94
N MET A 152 1.88 17.13 15.09
CA MET A 152 3.24 17.28 14.54
C MET A 152 4.27 17.48 15.66
N LYS A 153 3.98 18.34 16.65
CA LYS A 153 4.84 18.52 17.84
C LYS A 153 4.96 17.24 18.68
N ARG A 154 3.92 16.42 18.73
CA ARG A 154 3.91 15.14 19.47
C ARG A 154 4.89 14.13 18.86
N ILE A 155 5.00 14.07 17.54
CA ILE A 155 5.84 13.08 16.84
C ILE A 155 7.29 13.54 16.65
N GLU A 156 7.57 14.85 16.61
CA GLU A 156 8.93 15.38 16.42
C GLU A 156 10.01 14.76 17.31
N PRO A 157 9.80 14.57 18.64
CA PRO A 157 10.83 13.96 19.49
C PRO A 157 11.13 12.50 19.17
N ARG A 158 10.26 11.82 18.41
CA ARG A 158 10.39 10.42 17.98
C ARG A 158 11.08 10.28 16.63
N LEU A 159 11.16 11.37 15.88
CA LEU A 159 11.95 11.47 14.65
C LEU A 159 13.40 11.81 15.02
N LYS A 160 14.10 10.92 15.74
CA LYS A 160 15.50 11.12 16.14
C LYS A 160 16.40 10.09 15.49
#